data_AF-A0A2D4EN40-F1
#
_entry.id   AF-A0A2D4EN40-F1
#
_cell.length_a   1.000
_cell.length_b   1.000
_cell.length_c   1.000
_cell.angle_alpha   90.00
_cell.angle_beta   90.00
_cell.angle_gamma   90.00
#
_symmetry.space_group_name_H-M   'P 1'
#
loop_
_entity.id
_entity.type
_entity.pdbx_description
1 polymer ?
#
loop_
_entity_poly.entity_id
_entity_poly.type
_entity_poly.pdbx_seq_one_letter_code
_entity_poly.pdbx_strand_id
1 'polypeptide(L)'
;HVEIGASIWADHNPIMVVWQGQRKRSRWTLNNRILKEEEFKVKIEKELTFFFKENKKEDTSLQNLWDTMKACMRGVIIDYTKKRNIKKKKAFNLLEEEYKRLESEL
;
A
#
# COMPACT_ATOMS: atom_id res chain seq x y z
N HIS A 1 -1.31 4.24 -29.75
CA HIS A 1 -1.08 3.98 -31.18
C HIS A 1 -1.59 5.19 -31.94
N VAL A 2 -0.83 5.69 -32.91
CA VAL A 2 -1.20 6.88 -33.69
C VAL A 2 -1.21 6.50 -35.15
N GLU A 3 -2.31 6.78 -35.83
CA GLU A 3 -2.49 6.54 -37.26
C GLU A 3 -2.85 7.85 -37.96
N ILE A 4 -2.26 8.06 -39.14
CA ILE A 4 -2.57 9.22 -39.98
C ILE A 4 -3.33 8.68 -41.18
N GLY A 5 -4.60 9.07 -41.30
CA GLY A 5 -5.45 8.69 -42.44
C GLY A 5 -5.16 9.56 -43.67
N ALA A 6 -5.30 9.00 -44.87
CA ALA A 6 -5.19 9.79 -46.09
C ALA A 6 -6.54 10.44 -46.45
N SER A 7 -6.55 11.76 -46.67
CA SER A 7 -7.70 12.52 -47.16
C SER A 7 -7.47 12.90 -48.63
N ILE A 8 -8.47 12.66 -49.48
CA ILE A 8 -8.46 13.09 -50.89
C ILE A 8 -9.20 14.41 -51.12
N TRP A 9 -9.87 14.94 -50.09
CA TRP A 9 -10.73 16.13 -50.19
C TRP A 9 -10.12 17.39 -49.55
N ALA A 10 -9.14 17.23 -48.66
CA ALA A 10 -8.47 18.34 -47.98
C ALA A 10 -6.97 18.06 -47.90
N ASP A 11 -6.19 19.13 -47.92
CA ASP A 11 -4.74 19.19 -47.71
C ASP A 11 -4.31 18.85 -46.27
N HIS A 12 -5.28 18.55 -45.39
CA HIS A 12 -5.03 18.06 -44.04
C HIS A 12 -5.54 16.63 -43.86
N ASN A 13 -4.62 15.76 -43.45
CA ASN A 13 -4.90 14.36 -43.16
C ASN A 13 -5.34 14.18 -41.70
N PRO A 14 -6.45 13.47 -41.42
CA PRO A 14 -6.91 13.25 -40.06
C PRO A 14 -5.92 12.40 -39.27
N ILE A 15 -5.58 12.86 -38.06
CA ILE A 15 -4.75 12.13 -37.11
C ILE A 15 -5.66 11.44 -36.10
N MET A 16 -5.59 10.10 -36.06
CA MET A 16 -6.32 9.26 -35.14
C MET A 16 -5.37 8.77 -34.04
N VAL A 17 -5.72 9.05 -32.78
CA VAL A 17 -4.96 8.58 -31.62
C VAL A 17 -5.80 7.58 -30.84
N VAL A 18 -5.36 6.33 -30.77
CA VAL A 18 -5.93 5.32 -29.89
C VAL A 18 -5.19 5.35 -28.57
N TRP A 19 -5.83 5.93 -27.55
CA TRP A 19 -5.35 6.00 -26.17
C TRP A 19 -5.76 4.75 -25.38
N GLN A 20 -4.79 3.92 -25.01
CA GLN A 20 -4.99 2.66 -24.27
C GLN A 20 -5.19 2.86 -22.74
N GLY A 21 -5.36 4.11 -22.29
CA GLY A 21 -5.43 4.44 -20.88
C GLY A 21 -4.06 4.44 -20.19
N GLN A 22 -3.99 5.10 -19.04
CA GLN A 22 -2.83 5.03 -18.15
C GLN A 22 -3.17 4.07 -17.02
N ARG A 23 -2.37 3.01 -16.80
CA ARG A 23 -2.53 2.17 -15.60
C ARG A 23 -2.41 3.08 -14.37
N LYS A 24 -3.50 3.20 -13.59
CA LYS A 24 -3.47 3.92 -12.33
C LYS A 24 -2.40 3.27 -11.45
N ARG A 25 -1.33 4.01 -11.14
CA ARG A 25 -0.37 3.58 -10.13
C ARG A 25 -1.10 3.66 -8.79
N SER A 26 -1.45 2.50 -8.22
CA SER A 26 -2.01 2.42 -6.88
C SER A 26 -0.96 2.96 -5.90
N ARG A 27 -1.18 4.19 -5.44
CA ARG A 27 -0.34 4.78 -4.40
C ARG A 27 -0.66 4.05 -3.10
N TRP A 28 0.37 3.61 -2.39
CA TRP A 28 0.18 3.02 -1.07
C TRP A 28 -0.48 4.03 -0.13
N THR A 29 -1.49 3.58 0.61
CA THR A 29 -2.21 4.37 1.61
C THR A 29 -2.19 3.64 2.94
N LEU A 30 -1.96 4.39 4.01
CA LEU A 30 -2.06 3.90 5.38
C LEU A 30 -3.52 3.53 5.72
N ASN A 31 -3.73 2.36 6.31
CA ASN A 31 -5.04 1.99 6.82
C ASN A 31 -5.28 2.66 8.19
N ASN A 32 -6.07 3.73 8.23
CA ASN A 32 -6.33 4.49 9.45
C ASN A 32 -6.92 3.67 10.62
N ARG A 33 -7.49 2.48 10.36
CA ARG A 33 -8.00 1.62 11.44
C ARG A 33 -6.88 1.10 12.34
N ILE A 34 -5.70 0.82 11.79
CA ILE A 34 -4.58 0.26 12.59
C ILE A 34 -4.02 1.29 13.58
N LEU A 35 -4.21 2.58 13.31
CA LEU A 35 -3.79 3.66 14.23
C LEU A 35 -4.56 3.65 15.56
N LYS A 36 -5.74 3.00 15.58
CA LYS A 36 -6.55 2.84 16.78
C LYS A 36 -6.19 1.57 17.57
N GLU A 37 -5.41 0.66 17.01
CA GLU A 37 -5.04 -0.61 17.63
C GLU A 37 -3.87 -0.38 18.61
N GLU A 38 -4.04 -0.75 19.89
CA GLU A 38 -3.04 -0.45 20.94
C GLU A 38 -1.71 -1.17 20.70
N GLU A 39 -1.76 -2.43 20.24
CA GLU A 39 -0.57 -3.20 19.85
C GLU A 39 0.25 -2.47 18.77
N PHE A 40 -0.43 -1.81 17.83
CA PHE A 40 0.23 -1.06 16.77
C PHE A 40 0.91 0.20 17.33
N LYS A 41 0.26 0.93 18.23
CA LYS A 41 0.84 2.12 18.87
C LYS A 41 2.12 1.78 19.63
N VAL A 42 2.05 0.78 20.51
CA VAL A 42 3.20 0.32 21.30
C VAL A 42 4.35 -0.12 20.39
N LYS A 43 4.04 -0.84 19.30
CA LYS A 43 5.05 -1.27 18.33
C LYS A 43 5.72 -0.08 17.65
N ILE A 44 4.94 0.87 17.12
CA ILE A 44 5.50 2.03 16.43
C ILE A 44 6.31 2.94 17.35
N GLU A 45 5.85 3.14 18.58
CA GLU A 45 6.58 3.92 19.58
C GLU A 45 7.94 3.30 19.88
N LYS A 46 7.99 1.97 20.06
CA LYS A 46 9.24 1.24 20.27
C LYS A 46 10.19 1.36 19.07
N GLU A 47 9.67 1.19 17.86
CA GLU A 47 10.47 1.27 16.62
C GLU A 47 11.00 2.69 16.37
N LEU A 48 10.19 3.72 16.62
CA LEU A 48 10.60 5.13 16.53
C LEU A 48 11.68 5.46 17.56
N THR A 49 11.48 5.03 18.82
CA THR A 49 12.46 5.25 19.90
C THR A 49 13.79 4.61 19.58
N PHE A 50 13.77 3.35 19.11
CA PHE A 50 14.96 2.65 18.65
C PHE A 50 15.63 3.37 17.47
N PHE A 51 14.85 3.76 16.46
CA PHE A 51 15.36 4.47 15.29
C PHE A 51 16.11 5.75 15.67
N PHE A 52 15.51 6.61 16.49
CA PHE A 52 16.15 7.87 16.88
C PHE A 52 17.35 7.68 17.80
N LYS A 53 17.34 6.66 18.66
CA LYS A 53 18.49 6.33 19.51
C LYS A 53 19.73 5.97 18.68
N GLU A 54 19.55 5.16 17.63
CA GLU A 54 20.66 4.63 16.83
C GLU A 54 21.13 5.60 15.71
N ASN A 55 20.23 6.43 15.19
CA ASN A 55 20.49 7.21 13.97
C ASN A 55 20.72 8.71 14.22
N LYS A 56 20.50 9.21 15.45
CA LYS A 56 20.77 10.62 15.79
C LYS A 56 22.26 10.81 16.06
N LYS A 57 23.02 11.06 15.00
CA LYS A 57 24.44 11.45 15.03
C LYS A 57 24.59 12.91 14.61
N GLU A 58 25.63 13.59 15.09
CA GLU A 58 25.87 15.02 14.80
C GLU A 58 26.03 15.30 13.29
N ASP A 59 26.58 14.34 12.53
CA ASP A 59 26.82 14.49 11.08
C ASP A 59 25.59 14.22 10.20
N THR A 60 24.49 13.71 10.75
CA THR A 60 23.32 13.33 9.95
C THR A 60 22.42 14.55 9.71
N SER A 61 22.31 14.96 8.45
CA SER A 61 21.32 15.99 8.05
C SER A 61 19.90 15.61 8.49
N LEU A 62 19.15 16.59 9.01
CA LEU A 62 17.76 16.43 9.42
C LEU A 62 16.87 15.88 8.30
N GLN A 63 17.14 16.28 7.05
CA GLN A 63 16.41 15.78 5.89
C GLN A 63 16.60 14.27 5.71
N ASN A 64 17.84 13.80 5.77
CA ASN A 64 18.18 12.38 5.64
C ASN A 64 17.58 11.57 6.80
N LEU A 65 17.64 12.10 8.02
CA LEU A 65 17.03 11.48 9.19
C LEU A 65 15.52 11.31 9.00
N TRP A 66 14.83 12.36 8.55
CA TRP A 66 13.39 12.35 8.31
C TRP A 66 12.99 11.40 7.18
N ASP A 67 13.69 11.41 6.06
CA ASP A 67 13.41 10.55 4.91
C ASP A 67 13.64 9.07 5.24
N THR A 68 14.72 8.76 5.96
CA THR A 68 15.03 7.41 6.41
C THR A 68 13.99 6.92 7.42
N MET A 69 13.64 7.75 8.42
CA MET A 69 12.58 7.43 9.39
C MET A 69 11.28 7.08 8.66
N LYS A 70 10.82 7.90 7.72
CA LYS A 70 9.61 7.64 6.95
C LYS A 70 9.69 6.33 6.16
N ALA A 71 10.85 6.01 5.57
CA ALA A 71 11.04 4.76 4.83
C ALA A 71 10.97 3.54 5.75
N CYS A 72 11.70 3.56 6.88
CA CYS A 72 11.68 2.51 7.89
C CYS A 72 10.27 2.28 8.44
N MET A 73 9.59 3.35 8.86
CA MET A 73 8.24 3.24 9.44
C MET A 73 7.22 2.69 8.44
N ARG A 74 7.33 3.04 7.15
CA ARG A 74 6.49 2.41 6.11
C ARG A 74 6.70 0.90 6.04
N GLY A 75 7.94 0.43 6.12
CA GLY A 75 8.26 -1.00 6.17
C GLY A 75 7.58 -1.70 7.35
N VAL A 76 7.70 -1.12 8.55
CA VAL A 76 7.08 -1.64 9.78
C VAL A 76 5.55 -1.73 9.64
N ILE A 77 4.93 -0.68 9.10
CA ILE A 77 3.48 -0.62 8.91
C ILE A 77 3.00 -1.69 7.92
N ILE A 78 3.73 -1.87 6.80
CA ILE A 78 3.38 -2.87 5.79
C ILE A 78 3.48 -4.28 6.38
N ASP A 79 4.55 -4.59 7.12
CA ASP A 79 4.70 -5.87 7.81
C ASP A 79 3.58 -6.11 8.84
N TYR A 80 3.27 -5.12 9.68
CA TYR A 80 2.18 -5.21 10.65
C TYR A 80 0.84 -5.50 9.97
N THR A 81 0.52 -4.73 8.92
CA THR A 81 -0.73 -4.88 8.16
C THR A 81 -0.82 -6.25 7.50
N LYS A 82 0.28 -6.75 6.93
CA LYS A 82 0.36 -8.09 6.34
C LYS A 82 0.04 -9.18 7.38
N LYS A 83 0.73 -9.16 8.53
CA LYS A 83 0.54 -10.14 9.62
C LYS A 83 -0.90 -10.11 10.14
N ARG A 84 -1.46 -8.93 10.34
CA ARG A 84 -2.85 -8.72 10.74
C ARG A 84 -3.84 -9.31 9.73
N ASN A 85 -3.64 -9.06 8.45
CA ASN A 85 -4.53 -9.57 7.40
C ASN A 85 -4.47 -11.10 7.29
N ILE A 86 -3.29 -11.70 7.47
CA ILE A 86 -3.14 -13.16 7.53
C ILE A 86 -3.92 -13.74 8.71
N LYS A 87 -3.78 -13.15 9.92
CA LYS A 87 -4.53 -13.59 11.11
C LYS A 87 -6.04 -13.49 10.88
N LYS A 88 -6.52 -12.37 10.34
CA LYS A 88 -7.95 -12.18 10.04
C LYS A 88 -8.47 -13.18 9.02
N LYS A 89 -7.72 -13.44 7.95
CA LYS A 89 -8.09 -14.44 6.94
C LYS A 89 -8.19 -15.84 7.55
N LYS A 90 -7.24 -16.23 8.40
CA LYS A 90 -7.30 -17.52 9.10
C LYS A 90 -8.54 -17.64 9.99
N ALA A 91 -8.85 -16.62 10.78
CA ALA A 91 -10.02 -16.62 11.65
C ALA A 91 -11.34 -16.68 10.85
N PHE A 92 -11.41 -15.94 9.73
CA PHE A 92 -12.57 -15.97 8.85
C PHE A 92 -12.79 -17.37 8.25
N ASN A 93 -11.74 -17.98 7.70
CA ASN A 93 -11.83 -19.31 7.10
C ASN A 93 -12.29 -20.37 8.11
N LEU A 94 -11.77 -20.32 9.35
CA LEU A 94 -12.18 -21.24 10.41
C LEU A 94 -13.67 -21.10 10.74
N LEU A 95 -14.15 -19.87 10.84
CA LEU A 95 -15.56 -19.59 11.10
C LEU A 95 -16.46 -20.03 9.93
N GLU A 96 -15.99 -19.89 8.69
CA GLU A 96 -16.70 -20.34 7.50
C GLU A 96 -16.79 -21.88 7.43
N GLU A 97 -15.72 -22.59 7.79
CA GLU A 97 -15.71 -24.06 7.88
C GLU A 97 -16.68 -24.55 8.96
N GLU A 98 -16.69 -23.91 10.13
CA GLU A 98 -17.63 -24.21 11.20
C GLU A 98 -19.09 -23.96 10.80
N TYR A 99 -19.36 -22.85 10.12
CA TYR A 99 -20.70 -22.53 9.61
C TYR A 99 -21.21 -23.61 8.64
N LYS A 100 -20.39 -24.03 7.67
CA LYS A 100 -20.76 -25.08 6.71
C LYS A 100 -21.00 -26.44 7.38
N ARG A 101 -20.22 -26.77 8.40
CA ARG A 101 -20.43 -28.00 9.18
C ARG A 101 -21.80 -27.97 9.86
N LEU A 102 -22.12 -26.89 10.57
CA LEU A 102 -23.40 -26.74 11.25
C LEU A 102 -24.59 -26.74 10.29
N GLU A 103 -24.45 -26.13 9.11
CA GLU A 103 -25.49 -26.15 8.06
C GLU A 103 -25.74 -27.56 7.52
N SER A 104 -24.69 -28.40 7.44
CA SER A 104 -24.82 -29.81 7.01
C SER A 104 -25.40 -30.75 8.06
N GLU A 105 -25.43 -30.33 9.33
CA GLU A 105 -26.01 -31.08 10.45
C GLU A 105 -27.50 -30.76 10.66
N LEU A 106 -28.06 -29.82 9.89
CA LEU A 106 -29.46 -29.38 9.91
C LEU A 106 -30.33 -30.14 8.91
#